data_AF-A0A1J3J3F7-F1
#
_entry.id   AF-A0A1J3J3F7-F1
#
_cell.length_a   1.000
_cell.length_b   1.000
_cell.length_c   1.000
_cell.angle_alpha   90.00
_cell.angle_beta   90.00
_cell.angle_gamma   90.00
#
_symmetry.space_group_name_H-M   'P 1'
#
loop_
_entity.id
_entity.type
_entity.pdbx_description
1 polymer ?
#
loop_
_entity_poly.entity_id
_entity_poly.type
_entity_poly.pdbx_seq_one_letter_code
_entity_poly.pdbx_strand_id
1 'polypeptide(L)'
;MDSDAWKIIHIPDKPSFSPEHQPTVKVYASVIKPKFANTIVRHLCKIAPLEDLRHVKRVRKKILPDHGEPQLTVILCVAPERYD
;
A
#
# COMPACT_ATOMS: atom_id res chain seq x y z
N MET A 1 45.09 -16.18 1.96
CA MET A 1 44.04 -15.92 2.96
C MET A 1 43.40 -14.62 2.53
N ASP A 2 42.40 -14.72 1.65
CA ASP A 2 41.60 -13.56 1.25
C ASP A 2 40.66 -13.25 2.41
N SER A 3 41.01 -12.22 3.17
CA SER A 3 40.12 -11.65 4.15
C SER A 3 38.89 -11.14 3.39
N ASP A 4 37.74 -11.80 3.55
CA ASP A 4 36.42 -11.32 3.15
C ASP A 4 36.14 -9.97 3.83
N ALA A 5 36.71 -8.91 3.27
CA ALA A 5 36.64 -7.58 3.81
C ALA A 5 35.22 -7.05 3.63
N TRP A 6 34.48 -7.00 4.73
CA TRP A 6 33.14 -6.41 4.78
C TRP A 6 33.17 -4.97 4.25
N LYS A 7 32.48 -4.73 3.14
CA LYS A 7 32.33 -3.40 2.56
C LYS A 7 31.13 -2.71 3.21
N ILE A 8 31.37 -1.62 3.92
CA ILE A 8 30.30 -0.75 4.43
C ILE A 8 29.75 0.05 3.24
N ILE A 9 28.47 -0.15 2.91
CA ILE A 9 27.76 0.59 1.88
C ILE A 9 26.86 1.62 2.57
N HIS A 10 27.06 2.90 2.27
CA HIS A 10 26.17 3.96 2.72
C HIS A 10 24.87 3.94 1.91
N ILE A 11 23.73 3.73 2.59
CA ILE A 11 22.40 3.85 1.98
C ILE A 11 21.86 5.23 2.34
N PRO A 12 21.71 6.14 1.37
CA PRO A 12 21.17 7.48 1.64
C PRO A 12 19.72 7.39 2.12
N ASP A 13 19.35 8.29 3.03
CA ASP A 13 17.98 8.40 3.52
C ASP A 13 16.99 8.73 2.40
N LYS A 14 15.72 8.35 2.60
CA LYS A 14 14.63 8.69 1.67
C LYS A 14 14.54 10.23 1.58
N PRO A 15 14.50 10.82 0.36
CA PRO A 15 14.37 12.25 0.21
C PRO A 15 13.09 12.73 0.91
N SER A 16 13.22 13.80 1.70
CA SER A 16 12.08 14.43 2.36
C SER A 16 11.30 15.24 1.34
N PHE A 17 10.03 14.92 1.17
CA PHE A 17 9.10 15.72 0.38
C PHE A 17 8.40 16.71 1.29
N SER A 18 8.17 17.93 0.80
CA SER A 18 7.31 18.86 1.53
C SER A 18 5.88 18.28 1.61
N PRO A 19 5.08 18.62 2.63
CA PRO A 19 3.71 18.11 2.77
C PRO A 19 2.84 18.36 1.53
N GLU A 20 3.10 19.46 0.81
CA GLU A 20 2.35 19.84 -0.39
C GLU A 20 2.78 19.10 -1.67
N HIS A 21 3.97 18.50 -1.67
CA HIS A 21 4.53 17.79 -2.82
C HIS A 21 4.76 16.31 -2.53
N GLN A 22 3.91 15.72 -1.68
CA GLN A 22 3.98 14.29 -1.39
C GLN A 22 3.70 13.48 -2.65
N PRO A 23 4.57 12.53 -3.03
CA PRO A 23 4.36 11.70 -4.20
C PRO A 23 3.10 10.85 -4.04
N THR A 24 2.34 10.71 -5.12
CA THR A 24 1.15 9.85 -5.14
C THR A 24 1.44 8.56 -5.89
N VAL A 25 0.81 7.47 -5.43
CA VAL A 25 0.98 6.14 -6.01
C VAL A 25 -0.37 5.61 -6.48
N LYS A 26 -0.42 5.09 -7.71
CA LYS A 26 -1.61 4.43 -8.24
C LYS A 26 -1.73 3.02 -7.66
N VAL A 27 -2.94 2.60 -7.33
CA VAL A 27 -3.21 1.29 -6.74
C VAL A 27 -4.41 0.64 -7.41
N TYR A 28 -4.44 -0.70 -7.44
CA TYR A 28 -5.65 -1.45 -7.74
C TYR A 28 -6.49 -1.61 -6.48
N ALA A 29 -7.79 -1.35 -6.58
CA ALA A 29 -8.73 -1.48 -5.48
C ALA A 29 -10.04 -2.10 -5.93
N SER A 30 -10.72 -2.78 -5.01
CA SER A 30 -12.03 -3.39 -5.26
C SER A 30 -13.00 -3.13 -4.11
N VAL A 31 -14.29 -3.06 -4.44
CA VAL A 31 -15.36 -3.10 -3.45
C VAL A 31 -15.45 -4.51 -2.86
N ILE A 32 -15.72 -4.60 -1.56
CA ILE A 32 -15.86 -5.87 -0.84
C ILE A 32 -17.06 -5.84 0.11
N LYS A 33 -17.62 -7.03 0.39
CA LYS A 33 -18.61 -7.20 1.46
C LYS A 33 -17.90 -7.19 2.82
N PRO A 34 -18.46 -6.55 3.87
CA PRO A 34 -17.86 -6.49 5.20
C PRO A 34 -17.44 -7.85 5.77
N LYS A 35 -18.25 -8.89 5.55
CA LYS A 35 -17.97 -10.25 6.02
C LYS A 35 -16.65 -10.86 5.51
N PHE A 36 -16.09 -10.35 4.42
CA PHE A 36 -14.85 -10.85 3.84
C PHE A 36 -13.62 -9.98 4.14
N ALA A 37 -13.78 -8.82 4.79
CA ALA A 37 -12.70 -7.86 4.97
C ALA A 37 -11.48 -8.45 5.66
N ASN A 38 -11.66 -9.13 6.80
CA ASN A 38 -10.55 -9.71 7.56
C ASN A 38 -9.84 -10.82 6.80
N THR A 39 -10.58 -11.69 6.12
CA THR A 39 -10.02 -12.80 5.34
C THR A 39 -9.19 -12.27 4.17
N ILE A 40 -9.72 -11.29 3.44
CA ILE A 40 -9.04 -10.66 2.31
C ILE A 40 -7.77 -9.94 2.80
N VAL A 41 -7.86 -9.14 3.86
CA VAL A 41 -6.70 -8.41 4.40
C VAL A 41 -5.60 -9.38 4.84
N ARG A 42 -5.94 -10.45 5.58
CA ARG A 42 -4.94 -11.45 6.01
C ARG A 42 -4.26 -12.14 4.85
N HIS A 43 -5.00 -12.48 3.80
CA HIS A 43 -4.43 -13.12 2.61
C HIS A 43 -3.52 -12.14 1.87
N LEU A 44 -4.00 -10.91 1.63
CA LEU A 44 -3.26 -9.89 0.93
C LEU A 44 -2.00 -9.42 1.67
N CYS A 45 -1.98 -9.43 3.02
CA CYS A 45 -0.76 -9.15 3.78
C CYS A 45 0.34 -10.19 3.53
N LYS A 46 0.00 -11.40 3.08
CA LYS A 46 0.98 -12.43 2.72
C LYS A 46 1.43 -12.33 1.27
N ILE A 47 0.49 -12.15 0.33
CA ILE A 47 0.78 -12.25 -1.11
C ILE A 47 1.14 -10.91 -1.76
N ALA A 48 0.73 -9.78 -1.16
CA ALA A 48 0.93 -8.44 -1.70
C ALA A 48 1.05 -7.43 -0.54
N PRO A 49 2.10 -7.50 0.28
CA PRO A 49 2.30 -6.54 1.37
C PRO A 49 2.51 -5.13 0.81
N LEU A 50 1.99 -4.13 1.52
CA LEU A 50 2.10 -2.72 1.16
C LEU A 50 3.27 -2.09 1.94
N GLU A 51 4.49 -2.57 1.71
CA GLU A 51 5.65 -2.24 2.58
C GLU A 51 5.96 -0.75 2.64
N ASP A 52 5.97 -0.07 1.49
CA ASP A 52 6.15 1.39 1.41
C ASP A 52 4.88 2.19 1.79
N LEU A 53 3.73 1.53 1.93
CA LEU A 53 2.44 2.15 2.24
C LEU A 53 1.86 1.64 3.57
N ARG A 54 2.70 1.17 4.51
CA ARG A 54 2.27 0.66 5.84
C ARG A 54 1.51 1.70 6.66
N HIS A 55 1.71 2.99 6.37
CA HIS A 55 0.98 4.10 6.97
C HIS A 55 -0.47 4.21 6.47
N VAL A 56 -0.82 3.57 5.36
CA VAL A 56 -2.16 3.62 4.74
C VAL A 56 -3.03 2.49 5.27
N LYS A 57 -4.26 2.82 5.69
CA LYS A 57 -5.28 1.80 5.96
C LYS A 57 -5.68 1.10 4.66
N ARG A 58 -5.49 -0.23 4.63
CA ARG A 58 -5.79 -1.08 3.47
C ARG A 58 -7.28 -1.15 3.12
N VAL A 59 -8.15 -1.04 4.12
CA VAL A 59 -9.61 -1.00 3.95
C VAL A 59 -10.11 0.41 4.20
N ARG A 60 -10.93 0.93 3.27
CA ARG A 60 -11.59 2.24 3.38
C ARG A 60 -13.11 2.04 3.38
N LYS A 61 -13.78 2.75 4.28
CA LYS A 61 -15.25 2.82 4.36
C LYS A 61 -15.72 4.08 3.67
N LYS A 62 -16.68 3.96 2.76
CA LYS A 62 -17.39 5.08 2.12
C LYS A 62 -18.88 4.93 2.38
N ILE A 63 -19.55 6.01 2.80
CA ILE A 63 -21.01 6.05 2.92
C ILE A 63 -21.54 6.51 1.56
N LEU A 64 -22.42 5.72 0.95
CA LEU A 64 -23.04 6.10 -0.32
C LEU A 64 -24.17 7.12 -0.06
N PRO A 65 -24.26 8.20 -0.86
CA PRO A 65 -25.25 9.25 -0.64
C PRO A 65 -26.70 8.76 -0.76
N ASP A 66 -26.97 7.78 -1.62
CA ASP A 66 -28.35 7.42 -1.99
C ASP A 66 -29.03 6.40 -1.06
N HIS A 67 -28.27 5.68 -0.23
CA HIS A 67 -28.83 4.60 0.61
C HIS A 67 -28.28 4.53 2.04
N GLY A 68 -27.31 5.37 2.41
CA GLY A 68 -26.67 5.36 3.73
C GLY A 68 -25.87 4.08 4.04
N GLU A 69 -25.94 3.06 3.19
CA GLU A 69 -25.24 1.80 3.39
C GLU A 69 -23.72 1.99 3.26
N PRO A 70 -22.94 1.44 4.22
CA PRO A 70 -21.50 1.54 4.19
C PRO A 70 -20.90 0.59 3.15
N GLN A 71 -20.27 1.15 2.13
CA GLN A 71 -19.46 0.40 1.18
C GLN A 71 -18.01 0.30 1.68
N LEU A 72 -17.45 -0.91 1.66
CA LEU A 72 -16.03 -1.12 1.93
C LEU A 72 -15.27 -1.30 0.62
N THR A 73 -14.11 -0.68 0.54
CA THR A 73 -13.13 -0.86 -0.52
C THR A 73 -11.82 -1.34 0.08
N VAL A 74 -11.09 -2.18 -0.64
CA VAL A 74 -9.79 -2.70 -0.22
C VAL A 74 -8.74 -2.43 -1.29
N ILE A 75 -7.55 -2.01 -0.86
CA ILE A 75 -6.37 -1.90 -1.72
C ILE A 75 -5.80 -3.30 -1.95
N LEU A 76 -5.76 -3.73 -3.21
CA LEU A 76 -5.26 -5.04 -3.63
C LEU A 76 -3.74 -5.03 -3.72
N CYS A 77 -3.17 -4.14 -4.53
CA CYS A 77 -1.72 -3.97 -4.71
C CYS A 77 -1.41 -2.60 -5.34
N VAL A 78 -0.13 -2.24 -5.35
CA VAL A 78 0.38 -1.08 -6.11
C VAL A 78 0.23 -1.39 -7.60
N ALA A 79 -0.27 -0.43 -8.37
CA ALA A 79 -0.34 -0.57 -9.82
C ALA A 79 1.06 -0.37 -10.41
N PRO A 80 1.46 -1.16 -11.43
CA PRO A 80 2.75 -0.94 -12.09
C PRO A 80 2.81 0.47 -12.66
N GLU A 81 3.97 1.10 -12.56
CA GLU A 81 4.26 2.33 -13.28
C GLU A 81 4.13 2.02 -14.77
N ARG A 82 3.07 2.52 -15.39
CA ARG A 82 3.02 2.54 -16.85
C ARG A 82 4.07 3.54 -17.29
N TYR A 83 5.13 3.04 -17.91
CA TYR A 83 5.95 3.85 -18.80
C TYR A 83 5.06 4.14 -20.01
N ASP A 84 4.30 5.23 -19.96
CA ASP A 84 3.64 5.80 -21.13
C ASP A 84 4.70 6.52 -21.99
#